data_AF-A0A839VTU8-F1
#
_entry.id   AF-A0A839VTU8-F1
#
_cell.length_a   1.000
_cell.length_b   1.000
_cell.length_c   1.000
_cell.angle_alpha   90.00
_cell.angle_beta   90.00
_cell.angle_gamma   90.00
#
_symmetry.space_group_name_H-M   'P 1'
#
loop_
_entity.id
_entity.type
_entity.pdbx_description
1 polymer ?
#
loop_
_entity_poly.entity_id
_entity_poly.type
_entity_poly.pdbx_seq_one_letter_code
_entity_poly.pdbx_strand_id
1 'polypeptide(L)'
;MRGGGAGDIATLPGEGRTCQILLGVAHAGLGNSKNAIRQLLQEEQEILAQPIDFDWYRLLFLEWGLSNAHLMQGDLSNARFRAAKFVERAQATDEMCWCALAWEMSSRIAMLGEEDDLALNSIMRAIDTVESRHVPLAAWRVYHTAATIYAKRGDMAQAHKYAERFSLAHQSLIESLPEQHQSRHTLGGLHLDITSA
;
A
#
# COMPACT_ATOMS: atom_id res chain seq x y z
N MET A 1 -17.95 -38.09 30.83
CA MET A 1 -16.50 -38.02 30.51
C MET A 1 -16.37 -38.19 29.00
N ARG A 2 -16.14 -37.08 28.27
CA ARG A 2 -14.94 -36.76 27.45
C ARG A 2 -14.69 -37.76 26.29
N GLY A 3 -14.59 -37.36 25.03
CA GLY A 3 -14.42 -36.02 24.50
C GLY A 3 -14.74 -35.89 23.01
N GLY A 4 -15.24 -34.71 22.65
CA GLY A 4 -15.11 -34.17 21.30
C GLY A 4 -13.69 -33.62 21.15
N GLY A 5 -12.90 -34.25 20.28
CA GLY A 5 -11.62 -33.75 19.82
C GLY A 5 -11.85 -32.92 18.56
N ALA A 6 -11.37 -31.68 18.60
CA ALA A 6 -11.51 -30.66 17.57
C ALA A 6 -11.25 -31.20 16.16
N GLY A 7 -12.21 -30.97 15.26
CA GLY A 7 -11.92 -30.99 13.84
C GLY A 7 -10.85 -29.94 13.60
N ASP A 8 -9.68 -30.40 13.17
CA ASP A 8 -8.63 -29.56 12.63
C ASP A 8 -9.29 -28.74 11.52
N ILE A 9 -9.51 -27.44 11.76
CA ILE A 9 -10.01 -26.55 10.72
C ILE A 9 -8.81 -26.38 9.79
N ALA A 10 -8.63 -27.34 8.89
CA ALA A 10 -7.69 -27.24 7.81
C ALA A 10 -8.02 -25.92 7.10
N THR A 11 -7.18 -24.91 7.33
CA THR A 11 -7.32 -23.62 6.68
C THR A 11 -7.43 -23.92 5.20
N LEU A 12 -8.48 -23.41 4.55
CA LEU A 12 -8.63 -23.62 3.11
C LEU A 12 -7.35 -23.12 2.45
N PRO A 13 -6.80 -23.80 1.42
CA PRO A 13 -5.53 -23.42 0.82
C PRO A 13 -5.45 -21.92 0.45
N GLY A 14 -6.59 -21.29 0.13
CA GLY A 14 -6.68 -19.85 -0.14
C GLY A 14 -6.69 -18.91 1.08
N GLU A 15 -7.03 -19.39 2.28
CA GLU A 15 -6.99 -18.61 3.53
C GLU A 15 -5.58 -18.60 4.13
N GLY A 16 -4.86 -19.73 4.04
CA GLY A 16 -3.46 -19.82 4.47
C GLY A 16 -2.57 -18.82 3.71
N ARG A 17 -2.69 -18.78 2.38
CA ARG A 17 -1.92 -17.88 1.50
C ARG A 17 -2.13 -16.40 1.85
N THR A 18 -3.37 -15.98 2.10
CA THR A 18 -3.66 -14.58 2.47
C THR A 18 -2.97 -14.19 3.78
N CYS A 19 -3.01 -15.07 4.78
CA CYS A 19 -2.32 -14.86 6.05
C CYS A 19 -0.80 -14.79 5.88
N GLN A 20 -0.22 -15.61 5.00
CA GLN A 20 1.22 -15.59 4.72
C GLN A 20 1.68 -14.29 4.06
N ILE A 21 0.91 -13.77 3.10
CA ILE A 21 1.22 -12.48 2.46
C ILE A 21 1.09 -11.34 3.49
N LEU A 22 0.02 -11.32 4.32
CA LEU A 22 -0.14 -10.35 5.40
C LEU A 22 1.00 -10.38 6.41
N LEU A 23 1.43 -11.58 6.82
CA LEU A 23 2.58 -11.75 7.71
C LEU A 23 3.88 -11.23 7.08
N GLY A 24 4.11 -11.55 5.80
CA GLY A 24 5.26 -11.03 5.06
C GLY A 24 5.28 -9.50 5.02
N VAL A 25 4.13 -8.87 4.75
CA VAL A 25 3.99 -7.41 4.74
C VAL A 25 4.19 -6.81 6.14
N ALA A 26 3.65 -7.44 7.19
CA ALA A 26 3.85 -7.01 8.57
C ALA A 26 5.33 -7.09 8.97
N HIS A 27 6.03 -8.16 8.61
CA HIS A 27 7.46 -8.30 8.83
C HIS A 27 8.27 -7.24 8.08
N ALA A 28 7.88 -6.88 6.85
CA ALA A 28 8.49 -5.75 6.15
C ALA A 28 8.31 -4.45 6.95
N GLY A 29 7.08 -4.17 7.42
CA GLY A 29 6.79 -2.99 8.25
C GLY A 29 7.58 -2.92 9.57
N LEU A 30 7.95 -4.06 10.14
CA LEU A 30 8.80 -4.16 11.34
C LEU A 30 10.32 -4.05 11.05
N GLY A 31 10.72 -3.78 9.80
CA GLY A 31 12.13 -3.67 9.41
C GLY A 31 12.79 -5.01 9.05
N ASN A 32 12.07 -6.13 9.12
CA ASN A 32 12.57 -7.46 8.74
C ASN A 32 12.47 -7.70 7.22
N SER A 33 12.72 -6.66 6.41
CA SER A 33 12.34 -6.65 5.00
C SER A 33 13.05 -7.72 4.16
N LYS A 34 14.26 -8.19 4.53
CA LYS A 34 14.93 -9.29 3.80
C LYS A 34 14.17 -10.61 3.90
N ASN A 35 13.70 -10.96 5.10
CA ASN A 35 12.94 -12.19 5.31
C ASN A 35 11.55 -12.08 4.70
N ALA A 36 10.92 -10.91 4.80
CA ALA A 36 9.65 -10.61 4.15
C ALA A 36 9.74 -10.79 2.63
N ILE A 37 10.77 -10.23 1.97
CA ILE A 37 10.97 -10.38 0.52
C ILE A 37 11.10 -11.85 0.13
N ARG A 38 11.91 -12.62 0.85
CA ARG A 38 12.08 -14.07 0.57
C ARG A 38 10.75 -14.81 0.66
N GLN A 39 9.99 -14.58 1.73
CA GLN A 39 8.70 -15.22 1.94
C GLN A 39 7.71 -14.83 0.85
N LEU A 40 7.56 -13.54 0.56
CA LEU A 40 6.63 -13.04 -0.46
C LEU A 40 6.99 -13.54 -1.88
N LEU A 41 8.28 -13.69 -2.20
CA LEU A 41 8.71 -14.29 -3.47
C LEU A 41 8.37 -15.77 -3.57
N GLN A 42 8.49 -16.51 -2.47
CA GLN A 42 8.10 -17.92 -2.43
C GLN A 42 6.58 -18.05 -2.64
N GLU A 43 5.77 -17.25 -1.94
CA GLU A 43 4.31 -17.23 -2.12
C GLU A 43 3.92 -16.89 -3.56
N GLU A 44 4.61 -15.94 -4.20
CA GLU A 44 4.38 -15.62 -5.61
C GLU A 44 4.61 -16.82 -6.52
N GLN A 45 5.72 -17.55 -6.32
CA GLN A 45 6.02 -18.75 -7.11
C GLN A 45 4.94 -19.81 -6.93
N GLU A 46 4.47 -20.03 -5.70
CA GLU A 46 3.43 -21.00 -5.39
C GLU A 46 2.07 -20.61 -6.01
N ILE A 47 1.70 -19.33 -5.94
CA ILE A 47 0.49 -18.80 -6.58
C ILE A 47 0.55 -18.98 -8.10
N LEU A 48 1.67 -18.62 -8.73
CA LEU A 48 1.81 -18.72 -10.18
C LEU A 48 1.87 -20.18 -10.66
N ALA A 49 2.43 -21.08 -9.86
CA ALA A 49 2.46 -22.51 -10.16
C ALA A 49 1.10 -23.19 -9.97
N GLN A 50 0.30 -22.74 -9.01
CA GLN A 50 -1.01 -23.31 -8.68
C GLN A 50 -2.06 -22.21 -8.45
N PRO A 51 -2.57 -21.60 -9.53
CA PRO A 51 -3.56 -20.54 -9.44
C PRO A 51 -4.88 -21.07 -8.89
N ILE A 52 -5.48 -20.31 -7.98
CA ILE A 52 -6.83 -20.51 -7.46
C ILE A 52 -7.67 -19.24 -7.63
N ASP A 53 -8.98 -19.36 -7.42
CA ASP A 53 -9.87 -18.20 -7.42
C ASP A 53 -9.40 -17.13 -6.41
N PHE A 54 -9.55 -15.86 -6.79
CA PHE A 54 -9.08 -14.66 -6.08
C PHE A 54 -7.56 -14.43 -6.02
N ASP A 55 -6.73 -15.23 -6.70
CA ASP A 55 -5.29 -14.96 -6.73
C ASP A 55 -4.92 -13.65 -7.41
N TRP A 56 -5.77 -13.14 -8.31
CA TRP A 56 -5.61 -11.79 -8.87
C TRP A 56 -5.56 -10.71 -7.77
N TYR A 57 -6.40 -10.83 -6.74
CA TYR A 57 -6.44 -9.88 -5.62
C TYR A 57 -5.24 -10.07 -4.68
N ARG A 58 -4.84 -11.34 -4.45
CA ARG A 58 -3.66 -11.66 -3.64
C ARG A 58 -2.38 -11.12 -4.28
N LEU A 59 -2.28 -11.21 -5.60
CA LEU A 59 -1.14 -10.68 -6.35
C LEU A 59 -1.07 -9.15 -6.25
N LEU A 60 -2.20 -8.42 -6.22
CA LEU A 60 -2.17 -6.96 -5.94
C LEU A 60 -1.53 -6.66 -4.59
N PHE A 61 -1.96 -7.38 -3.54
CA PHE A 61 -1.43 -7.20 -2.20
C PHE A 61 0.05 -7.59 -2.09
N LEU A 62 0.45 -8.66 -2.80
CA LEU A 62 1.81 -9.14 -2.88
C LEU A 62 2.74 -8.12 -3.56
N GLU A 63 2.35 -7.56 -4.71
CA GLU A 63 3.16 -6.55 -5.39
C GLU A 63 3.27 -5.27 -4.55
N TRP A 64 2.20 -4.85 -3.87
CA TRP A 64 2.24 -3.73 -2.92
C TRP A 64 3.22 -4.00 -1.76
N GLY A 65 3.18 -5.21 -1.19
CA GLY A 65 4.07 -5.65 -0.11
C GLY A 65 5.55 -5.65 -0.51
N LEU A 66 5.86 -6.28 -1.63
CA LEU A 66 7.24 -6.35 -2.14
C LEU A 66 7.78 -4.99 -2.56
N SER A 67 6.96 -4.12 -3.15
CA SER A 67 7.38 -2.75 -3.48
C SER A 67 7.81 -2.00 -2.22
N ASN A 68 7.01 -2.04 -1.13
CA ASN A 68 7.40 -1.42 0.14
C ASN A 68 8.65 -2.08 0.73
N ALA A 69 8.74 -3.41 0.71
CA ALA A 69 9.86 -4.12 1.31
C ALA A 69 11.20 -3.81 0.61
N HIS A 70 11.22 -3.74 -0.73
CA HIS A 70 12.40 -3.33 -1.49
C HIS A 70 12.73 -1.84 -1.27
N LEU A 71 11.70 -0.98 -1.23
CA LEU A 71 11.89 0.44 -0.93
C LEU A 71 12.56 0.66 0.44
N MET A 72 12.15 -0.10 1.46
CA MET A 72 12.75 -0.08 2.80
C MET A 72 14.20 -0.58 2.84
N GLN A 73 14.60 -1.44 1.89
CA GLN A 73 16.00 -1.88 1.72
C GLN A 73 16.84 -0.87 0.92
N GLY A 74 16.23 0.19 0.37
CA GLY A 74 16.89 1.09 -0.58
C GLY A 74 17.10 0.47 -1.97
N ASP A 75 16.49 -0.68 -2.24
CA ASP A 75 16.60 -1.39 -3.52
C ASP A 75 15.59 -0.81 -4.53
N LEU A 76 15.91 0.36 -5.06
CA LEU A 76 15.04 1.08 -5.98
C LEU A 76 14.76 0.31 -7.27
N SER A 77 15.71 -0.48 -7.76
CA SER A 77 15.55 -1.27 -8.98
C SER A 77 14.45 -2.31 -8.84
N ASN A 78 14.49 -3.13 -7.79
CA ASN A 78 13.44 -4.11 -7.55
C ASN A 78 12.13 -3.46 -7.10
N ALA A 79 12.18 -2.36 -6.34
CA ALA A 79 10.97 -1.61 -5.99
C ALA A 79 10.23 -1.12 -7.25
N ARG A 80 10.95 -0.58 -8.25
CA ARG A 80 10.37 -0.17 -9.55
C ARG A 80 9.76 -1.32 -10.30
N PHE A 81 10.48 -2.43 -10.41
CA PHE A 81 9.98 -3.63 -11.08
C PHE A 81 8.66 -4.10 -10.46
N ARG A 82 8.59 -4.14 -9.12
CA ARG A 82 7.39 -4.53 -8.38
C ARG A 82 6.24 -3.53 -8.53
N ALA A 83 6.54 -2.23 -8.47
CA ALA A 83 5.52 -1.19 -8.66
C ALA A 83 4.93 -1.19 -10.08
N ALA A 84 5.74 -1.47 -11.11
CA ALA A 84 5.26 -1.61 -12.48
C ALA A 84 4.27 -2.78 -12.63
N LYS A 85 4.60 -3.95 -12.07
CA LYS A 85 3.67 -5.09 -12.02
C LYS A 85 2.41 -4.77 -11.21
N PHE A 86 2.55 -4.01 -10.14
CA PHE A 86 1.41 -3.59 -9.33
C PHE A 86 0.46 -2.70 -10.14
N VAL A 87 0.98 -1.71 -10.87
CA VAL A 87 0.19 -0.86 -11.77
C VAL A 87 -0.51 -1.69 -12.84
N GLU A 88 0.24 -2.57 -13.53
CA GLU A 88 -0.30 -3.45 -14.57
C GLU A 88 -1.48 -4.28 -14.04
N ARG A 89 -1.30 -4.94 -12.90
CA ARG A 89 -2.35 -5.77 -12.29
C ARG A 89 -3.54 -4.93 -11.81
N ALA A 90 -3.29 -3.78 -11.19
CA ALA A 90 -4.36 -2.94 -10.66
C ALA A 90 -5.25 -2.40 -11.79
N GLN A 91 -4.63 -1.94 -12.89
CA GLN A 91 -5.34 -1.44 -14.07
C GLN A 91 -6.13 -2.52 -14.82
N ALA A 92 -5.81 -3.80 -14.60
CA ALA A 92 -6.60 -4.92 -15.12
C ALA A 92 -7.89 -5.18 -14.32
N THR A 93 -8.18 -4.35 -13.30
CA THR A 93 -9.36 -4.48 -12.42
C THR A 93 -10.12 -3.16 -12.32
N ASP A 94 -11.36 -3.22 -11.88
CA ASP A 94 -12.17 -2.03 -11.55
C ASP A 94 -11.93 -1.53 -10.10
N GLU A 95 -10.97 -2.11 -9.38
CA GLU A 95 -10.67 -1.82 -7.97
C GLU A 95 -9.83 -0.53 -7.82
N MET A 96 -10.51 0.61 -7.82
CA MET A 96 -9.88 1.94 -7.79
C MET A 96 -8.96 2.19 -6.58
N CYS A 97 -9.22 1.54 -5.45
CA CYS A 97 -8.33 1.60 -4.28
C CYS A 97 -6.92 1.08 -4.64
N TRP A 98 -6.84 -0.07 -5.31
CA TRP A 98 -5.58 -0.67 -5.74
C TRP A 98 -4.90 0.15 -6.84
N CYS A 99 -5.67 0.69 -7.79
CA CYS A 99 -5.15 1.59 -8.83
C CYS A 99 -4.47 2.82 -8.21
N ALA A 100 -5.14 3.49 -7.27
CA ALA A 100 -4.60 4.66 -6.58
C ALA A 100 -3.31 4.33 -5.80
N LEU A 101 -3.30 3.22 -5.06
CA LEU A 101 -2.13 2.79 -4.29
C LEU A 101 -0.94 2.39 -5.19
N ALA A 102 -1.19 1.84 -6.38
CA ALA A 102 -0.13 1.49 -7.32
C ALA A 102 0.57 2.72 -7.92
N TRP A 103 -0.21 3.74 -8.28
CA TRP A 103 0.33 5.02 -8.74
C TRP A 103 1.04 5.79 -7.63
N GLU A 104 0.49 5.77 -6.41
CA GLU A 104 1.12 6.33 -5.21
C GLU A 104 2.48 5.67 -4.93
N MET A 105 2.55 4.33 -4.96
CA MET A 105 3.81 3.60 -4.80
C MET A 105 4.85 4.01 -5.86
N SER A 106 4.44 4.07 -7.11
CA SER A 106 5.31 4.49 -8.23
C SER A 106 5.86 5.90 -8.02
N SER A 107 5.03 6.83 -7.53
CA SER A 107 5.48 8.20 -7.22
C SER A 107 6.49 8.27 -6.07
N ARG A 108 6.30 7.47 -5.01
CA ARG A 108 7.27 7.41 -3.88
C ARG A 108 8.62 6.89 -4.32
N ILE A 109 8.62 5.84 -5.15
CA ILE A 109 9.85 5.24 -5.68
C ILE A 109 10.56 6.22 -6.61
N ALA A 110 9.85 6.88 -7.52
CA ALA A 110 10.41 7.89 -8.41
C ALA A 110 10.98 9.08 -7.61
N MET A 111 10.27 9.56 -6.59
CA MET A 111 10.73 10.63 -5.71
C MET A 111 12.03 10.27 -4.96
N LEU A 112 12.20 9.02 -4.52
CA LEU A 112 13.45 8.58 -3.88
C LEU A 112 14.57 8.33 -4.89
N GLY A 113 14.24 8.06 -6.16
CA GLY A 113 15.19 7.96 -7.25
C GLY A 113 15.49 9.29 -7.95
N GLU A 114 15.05 10.42 -7.39
CA GLU A 114 15.26 11.78 -7.94
C GLU A 114 14.70 11.95 -9.38
N GLU A 115 13.65 11.20 -9.72
CA GLU A 115 12.94 11.29 -11.00
C GLU A 115 11.68 12.16 -10.85
N ASP A 116 11.88 13.46 -10.65
CA ASP A 116 10.85 14.42 -10.26
C ASP A 116 9.63 14.45 -11.19
N ASP A 117 9.84 14.35 -12.50
CA ASP A 117 8.75 14.35 -13.49
C ASP A 117 7.94 13.07 -13.46
N LEU A 118 8.60 11.92 -13.26
CA LEU A 118 7.92 10.63 -13.13
C LEU A 118 7.16 10.57 -11.80
N ALA A 119 7.72 11.11 -10.73
CA ALA A 119 7.07 11.21 -9.43
C ALA A 119 5.79 12.05 -9.54
N LEU A 120 5.88 13.23 -10.19
CA LEU A 120 4.75 14.11 -10.39
C LEU A 120 3.67 13.48 -11.29
N ASN A 121 4.04 12.88 -12.42
CA ASN A 121 3.08 12.23 -13.31
C ASN A 121 2.34 11.09 -12.59
N SER A 122 3.08 10.27 -11.85
CA SER A 122 2.51 9.15 -11.11
C SER A 122 1.56 9.62 -10.01
N ILE A 123 1.92 10.65 -9.24
CA ILE A 123 1.04 11.14 -8.17
C ILE A 123 -0.21 11.82 -8.71
N MET A 124 -0.14 12.50 -9.86
CA MET A 124 -1.31 13.07 -10.52
C MET A 124 -2.33 11.98 -10.89
N ARG A 125 -1.88 10.86 -11.46
CA ARG A 125 -2.77 9.71 -11.74
C ARG A 125 -3.42 9.13 -10.49
N ALA A 126 -2.66 9.07 -9.39
CA ALA A 126 -3.21 8.63 -8.10
C ALA A 126 -4.28 9.60 -7.58
N ILE A 127 -4.04 10.91 -7.68
CA ILE A 127 -4.99 11.96 -7.30
C ILE A 127 -6.28 11.85 -8.13
N ASP A 128 -6.16 11.78 -9.45
CA ASP A 128 -7.33 11.64 -10.34
C ASP A 128 -8.17 10.41 -9.97
N THR A 129 -7.51 9.31 -9.61
CA THR A 129 -8.19 8.07 -9.18
C THR A 129 -8.99 8.29 -7.91
N VAL A 130 -8.41 8.91 -6.87
CA VAL A 130 -9.09 9.11 -5.57
C VAL A 130 -10.09 10.28 -5.57
N GLU A 131 -10.00 11.20 -6.54
CA GLU A 131 -11.01 12.25 -6.75
C GLU A 131 -12.22 11.73 -7.53
N SER A 132 -12.04 10.76 -8.41
CA SER A 132 -13.14 10.18 -9.21
C SER A 132 -14.12 9.32 -8.40
N ARG A 133 -13.68 8.75 -7.27
CA ARG A 133 -14.47 7.87 -6.40
C ARG A 133 -14.04 8.01 -4.94
N HIS A 134 -14.99 7.84 -4.03
CA HIS A 134 -14.70 7.86 -2.60
C HIS A 134 -13.94 6.59 -2.18
N VAL A 135 -12.61 6.68 -2.06
CA VAL A 135 -11.72 5.59 -1.59
C VAL A 135 -10.84 6.06 -0.43
N PRO A 136 -11.41 6.25 0.79
CA PRO A 136 -10.70 6.87 1.93
C PRO A 136 -9.35 6.21 2.25
N LEU A 137 -9.29 4.87 2.19
CA LEU A 137 -8.10 4.09 2.50
C LEU A 137 -6.90 4.41 1.58
N ALA A 138 -7.14 4.73 0.31
CA ALA A 138 -6.09 5.16 -0.60
C ALA A 138 -5.87 6.69 -0.52
N ALA A 139 -6.95 7.47 -0.39
CA ALA A 139 -6.92 8.92 -0.48
C ALA A 139 -5.97 9.57 0.53
N TRP A 140 -5.98 9.13 1.79
CA TRP A 140 -5.07 9.70 2.80
C TRP A 140 -3.59 9.51 2.40
N ARG A 141 -3.21 8.32 1.92
CA ARG A 141 -1.82 8.06 1.48
C ARG A 141 -1.44 8.85 0.24
N VAL A 142 -2.35 8.93 -0.73
CA VAL A 142 -2.15 9.72 -1.95
C VAL A 142 -1.92 11.18 -1.60
N TYR A 143 -2.77 11.78 -0.78
CA TYR A 143 -2.64 13.18 -0.40
C TYR A 143 -1.40 13.46 0.45
N HIS A 144 -1.02 12.54 1.33
CA HIS A 144 0.26 12.63 2.05
C HIS A 144 1.45 12.68 1.07
N THR A 145 1.52 11.73 0.13
CA THR A 145 2.61 11.65 -0.84
C THR A 145 2.62 12.85 -1.80
N ALA A 146 1.46 13.33 -2.22
CA ALA A 146 1.32 14.54 -3.02
C ALA A 146 1.87 15.77 -2.28
N ALA A 147 1.47 15.97 -1.02
CA ALA A 147 1.95 17.09 -0.22
C ALA A 147 3.48 17.08 -0.10
N THR A 148 4.09 15.91 0.13
CA THR A 148 5.55 15.75 0.18
C THR A 148 6.22 16.07 -1.16
N ILE A 149 5.68 15.58 -2.29
CA ILE A 149 6.24 15.83 -3.62
C ILE A 149 6.20 17.33 -3.95
N TYR A 150 5.06 18.00 -3.73
CA TYR A 150 4.93 19.43 -4.01
C TYR A 150 5.81 20.28 -3.08
N ALA A 151 5.94 19.92 -1.80
CA ALA A 151 6.84 20.59 -0.87
C ALA A 151 8.31 20.48 -1.33
N LYS A 152 8.77 19.28 -1.73
CA LYS A 152 10.13 19.09 -2.27
C LYS A 152 10.41 19.92 -3.52
N ARG A 153 9.39 20.17 -4.34
CA ARG A 153 9.49 21.00 -5.54
C ARG A 153 9.37 22.51 -5.28
N GLY A 154 9.14 22.91 -4.02
CA GLY A 154 8.95 24.31 -3.64
C GLY A 154 7.56 24.88 -3.94
N ASP A 155 6.61 24.07 -4.43
CA ASP A 155 5.22 24.49 -4.62
C ASP A 155 4.44 24.34 -3.31
N MET A 156 4.69 25.27 -2.40
CA MET A 156 4.06 25.25 -1.07
C MET A 156 2.55 25.42 -1.16
N ALA A 157 2.01 26.08 -2.18
CA ALA A 157 0.56 26.25 -2.33
C ALA A 157 -0.14 24.88 -2.55
N GLN A 158 0.38 24.07 -3.48
CA GLN A 158 -0.14 22.71 -3.66
C GLN A 158 0.19 21.81 -2.47
N ALA A 159 1.36 21.96 -1.85
CA ALA A 159 1.72 21.18 -0.67
C ALA A 159 0.69 21.36 0.46
N HIS A 160 0.34 22.59 0.81
CA HIS A 160 -0.67 22.89 1.84
C HIS A 160 -2.05 22.38 1.45
N LYS A 161 -2.47 22.57 0.18
CA LYS A 161 -3.76 22.05 -0.31
C LYS A 161 -3.88 20.54 -0.09
N TYR A 162 -2.83 19.77 -0.44
CA TYR A 162 -2.87 18.32 -0.26
C TYR A 162 -2.68 17.89 1.20
N ALA A 163 -2.00 18.70 2.04
CA ALA A 163 -1.95 18.50 3.48
C ALA A 163 -3.34 18.59 4.14
N GLU A 164 -4.12 19.60 3.76
CA GLU A 164 -5.49 19.75 4.25
C GLU A 164 -6.36 18.56 3.83
N ARG A 165 -6.25 18.14 2.56
CA ARG A 165 -6.97 16.97 2.05
C ARG A 165 -6.54 15.66 2.71
N PHE A 166 -5.25 15.52 3.03
CA PHE A 166 -4.76 14.41 3.85
C PHE A 166 -5.48 14.40 5.20
N SER A 167 -5.50 15.53 5.92
CA SER A 167 -6.10 15.61 7.26
C SER A 167 -7.58 15.22 7.23
N LEU A 168 -8.33 15.70 6.22
CA LEU A 168 -9.73 15.35 6.02
C LEU A 168 -9.93 13.86 5.71
N ALA A 169 -9.14 13.30 4.77
CA ALA A 169 -9.23 11.90 4.39
C ALA A 169 -8.82 10.96 5.55
N HIS A 170 -7.81 11.36 6.31
CA HIS A 170 -7.33 10.64 7.49
C HIS A 170 -8.38 10.63 8.60
N GLN A 171 -9.03 11.77 8.86
CA GLN A 171 -10.14 11.86 9.81
C GLN A 171 -11.32 10.98 9.38
N SER A 172 -11.72 11.04 8.11
CA SER A 172 -12.79 10.21 7.57
C SER A 172 -12.49 8.71 7.71
N LEU A 173 -11.22 8.30 7.51
CA LEU A 173 -10.78 6.93 7.73
C LEU A 173 -10.91 6.52 9.20
N ILE A 174 -10.47 7.37 10.13
CA ILE A 174 -10.60 7.13 11.58
C ILE A 174 -12.07 6.98 11.97
N GLU A 175 -12.95 7.84 11.44
CA GLU A 175 -14.39 7.81 11.70
C GLU A 175 -15.09 6.59 11.12
N SER A 176 -14.58 6.02 10.03
CA SER A 176 -15.10 4.79 9.43
C SER A 176 -14.89 3.54 10.31
N LEU A 177 -13.98 3.61 11.29
CA LEU A 177 -13.65 2.50 12.18
C LEU A 177 -14.46 2.57 13.49
N PRO A 178 -14.91 1.42 14.04
CA PRO A 178 -15.54 1.37 15.36
C PRO A 178 -14.67 2.02 16.44
N GLU A 179 -15.28 2.67 17.43
CA GLU A 179 -14.55 3.39 18.49
C GLU A 179 -13.57 2.49 19.25
N GLN A 180 -13.90 1.22 19.45
CA GLN A 180 -13.04 0.26 20.17
C GLN A 180 -12.00 -0.42 19.26
N HIS A 181 -11.92 -0.07 17.98
CA HIS A 181 -11.03 -0.71 17.03
C HIS A 181 -9.57 -0.26 17.24
N GLN A 182 -8.64 -1.18 17.49
CA GLN A 182 -7.23 -0.84 17.79
C GLN A 182 -6.55 0.03 16.73
N SER A 183 -6.89 -0.15 15.45
CA SER A 183 -6.37 0.68 14.35
C SER A 183 -6.75 2.16 14.47
N ARG A 184 -7.85 2.49 15.15
CA ARG A 184 -8.28 3.88 15.39
C ARG A 184 -7.25 4.64 16.23
N HIS A 185 -6.70 3.98 17.25
CA HIS A 185 -5.65 4.57 18.10
C HIS A 185 -4.31 4.71 17.37
N THR A 186 -3.95 3.72 16.54
CA THR A 186 -2.69 3.75 15.79
C THR A 186 -2.70 4.84 14.72
N LEU A 187 -3.82 4.99 14.00
CA LEU A 187 -3.99 6.03 12.99
C LEU A 187 -4.05 7.42 13.60
N GLY A 188 -4.71 7.60 14.76
CA GLY A 188 -4.82 8.91 15.42
C GLY A 188 -3.49 9.61 15.78
N GLY A 189 -2.36 8.90 15.78
CA GLY A 189 -1.03 9.46 16.03
C GLY A 189 -0.26 9.95 14.81
N LEU A 190 -0.76 9.74 13.58
CA LEU A 190 -0.08 10.17 12.35
C LEU A 190 -0.32 11.67 12.10
N HIS A 191 0.75 12.45 12.03
CA HIS A 191 0.72 13.87 11.66
C HIS A 191 1.68 14.16 10.50
N LEU A 192 1.27 15.07 9.62
CA LEU A 192 2.11 15.59 8.54
C LEU A 192 2.78 16.88 9.00
N ASP A 193 4.08 16.84 9.25
CA ASP A 193 4.87 18.04 9.51
C ASP A 193 5.39 18.61 8.19
N ILE A 194 4.60 19.47 7.55
CA ILE A 194 5.06 20.25 6.40
C ILE A 194 5.66 21.54 6.95
N THR A 195 6.94 21.49 7.33
CA THR A 195 7.67 22.70 7.71
C THR A 195 8.06 23.46 6.44
N SER A 196 7.72 24.75 6.41
CA SER A 196 8.20 25.70 5.41
C SER A 196 9.72 25.84 5.51
N ALA A 197 10.43 25.34 4.49
CA ALA A 197 11.82 25.70 4.21
C ALA A 197 11.85 26.93 3.28
#